data_AF-A0A7W2FYT9-F1
#
_entry.id   AF-A0A7W2FYT9-F1
#
_cell.length_a   1.000
_cell.length_b   1.000
_cell.length_c   1.000
_cell.angle_alpha   90.00
_cell.angle_beta   90.00
_cell.angle_gamma   90.00
#
_symmetry.space_group_name_H-M   'P 1'
#
loop_
_entity.id
_entity.type
_entity.pdbx_description
1 polymer ?
#
loop_
_entity_poly.entity_id
_entity_poly.type
_entity_poly.pdbx_seq_one_letter_code
_entity_poly.pdbx_strand_id
1 'polypeptide(L)'
;MKKNLFYTLLALYVIIAVTLSLIYHLNFKFLIAFAGLFAFLIWNKDIILKKENTPTQPSADHFPNFTLTDEEHEAYAENNYPLTKEDEKQGYIELAKLCTLPKTQEQLVPFIENLRDYSEDEYHYTTLNYVMDYLDKSKIHFITALDWKEEIESLEWFLTTILQDTYNTTLPLPKASSYDKRASVSYDNVFQDFDTVLNKKGLQMGFIDTESDEYVLFVHKTIDEEAVKDAVHKIGYRYFNASAI
;
A
#
# COMPACT_ATOMS: atom_id res chain seq x y z
N MET A 1 -5.63 -29.36 22.26
CA MET A 1 -7.02 -29.86 22.41
C MET A 1 -7.83 -29.92 21.10
N LYS A 2 -7.61 -29.04 20.09
CA LYS A 2 -8.46 -28.96 18.87
C LYS A 2 -8.30 -30.09 17.83
N LYS A 3 -7.13 -30.74 17.71
CA LYS A 3 -6.93 -31.87 16.76
C LYS A 3 -7.89 -33.03 17.02
N ASN A 4 -8.02 -33.45 18.28
CA ASN A 4 -8.92 -34.54 18.66
C ASN A 4 -10.39 -34.16 18.41
N LEU A 5 -10.75 -32.89 18.62
CA LEU A 5 -12.10 -32.40 18.35
C LEU A 5 -12.45 -32.44 16.85
N PHE A 6 -11.54 -32.02 15.97
CA PHE A 6 -11.76 -32.05 14.52
C PHE A 6 -11.99 -33.48 14.01
N TYR A 7 -11.17 -34.44 14.45
CA TYR A 7 -11.34 -35.84 14.06
C TYR A 7 -12.62 -36.45 14.65
N THR A 8 -13.02 -36.06 15.86
CA THR A 8 -14.31 -36.47 16.44
C THR A 8 -15.50 -35.92 15.65
N LEU A 9 -15.45 -34.65 15.23
CA LEU A 9 -16.49 -34.03 14.39
C LEU A 9 -16.54 -34.65 12.99
N LEU A 10 -15.38 -34.96 12.40
CA LEU A 10 -15.29 -35.64 11.10
C LEU A 10 -15.88 -37.05 11.18
N ALA A 11 -15.59 -37.80 12.24
CA ALA A 11 -16.18 -39.11 12.47
C ALA A 11 -17.70 -39.03 12.66
N LEU A 12 -18.18 -38.04 13.42
CA LEU A 12 -19.61 -37.80 13.62
C LEU A 12 -20.32 -37.50 12.29
N TYR A 13 -19.72 -36.66 11.45
CA TYR A 13 -20.24 -36.33 10.13
C TYR A 13 -20.41 -37.57 9.24
N VAL A 14 -19.40 -38.45 9.21
CA VAL A 14 -19.47 -39.71 8.45
C VAL A 14 -20.60 -40.62 8.98
N ILE A 15 -20.74 -40.73 10.31
CA ILE A 15 -21.82 -41.53 10.92
C ILE A 15 -23.20 -40.97 10.57
N ILE A 16 -23.36 -39.64 10.60
CA ILE A 16 -24.61 -38.97 10.21
C ILE A 16 -24.92 -39.19 8.73
N ALA A 17 -23.93 -39.06 7.84
CA ALA A 17 -24.11 -39.28 6.42
C ALA A 17 -24.54 -40.72 6.10
N VAL A 18 -23.92 -41.72 6.77
CA VAL A 18 -24.27 -43.14 6.61
C VAL A 18 -25.66 -43.44 7.16
N THR A 19 -26.00 -42.93 8.36
CA THR A 19 -27.33 -43.17 8.95
C THR A 19 -28.45 -42.53 8.14
N LEU A 20 -28.26 -41.29 7.66
CA LEU A 20 -29.22 -40.63 6.77
C LEU A 20 -29.36 -41.37 5.42
N SER A 21 -28.26 -41.89 4.87
CA SER A 21 -28.30 -42.68 3.63
C SER A 21 -29.09 -43.98 3.80
N LEU A 22 -28.97 -44.65 4.94
CA LEU A 22 -29.70 -45.88 5.27
C LEU A 22 -31.18 -45.62 5.57
N ILE A 23 -31.52 -44.54 6.28
CA ILE A 23 -32.90 -44.22 6.68
C ILE A 23 -33.72 -43.70 5.50
N TYR A 24 -33.14 -42.85 4.67
CA TYR A 24 -33.87 -42.14 3.61
C TYR A 24 -33.65 -42.69 2.20
N HIS A 25 -32.93 -43.81 2.07
CA HIS A 25 -32.56 -44.40 0.76
C HIS A 25 -32.04 -43.35 -0.22
N LEU A 26 -31.11 -42.50 0.25
CA LEU A 26 -30.61 -41.36 -0.51
C LEU A 26 -30.00 -41.80 -1.85
N ASN A 27 -30.40 -41.12 -2.92
CA ASN A 27 -29.92 -41.38 -4.28
C ASN A 27 -28.41 -41.13 -4.37
N PHE A 28 -27.70 -41.87 -5.23
CA PHE A 28 -26.25 -41.84 -5.42
C PHE A 28 -25.68 -40.42 -5.60
N LYS A 29 -26.45 -39.49 -6.19
CA LYS A 29 -26.08 -38.07 -6.33
C LYS A 29 -25.83 -37.35 -5.00
N PHE A 30 -26.57 -37.69 -3.95
CA PHE A 30 -26.34 -37.13 -2.61
C PHE A 30 -25.07 -37.71 -1.98
N LEU A 31 -24.78 -38.98 -2.24
CA LEU A 31 -23.57 -39.65 -1.78
C LEU A 31 -22.31 -39.00 -2.39
N ILE A 32 -22.38 -38.56 -3.65
CA ILE A 32 -21.34 -37.75 -4.29
C ILE A 32 -21.16 -36.40 -3.59
N ALA A 33 -22.25 -35.71 -3.21
CA ALA A 33 -22.17 -34.44 -2.51
C ALA A 33 -21.52 -34.60 -1.11
N PHE A 34 -21.86 -35.66 -0.37
CA PHE A 34 -21.19 -35.99 0.90
C PHE A 34 -19.71 -36.30 0.71
N ALA A 35 -19.35 -37.07 -0.33
CA ALA A 35 -17.96 -37.37 -0.64
C ALA A 35 -17.17 -36.11 -1.05
N GLY A 36 -17.78 -35.19 -1.79
CA GLY A 36 -17.19 -33.91 -2.17
C GLY A 36 -16.92 -33.01 -0.96
N LEU A 37 -17.87 -32.89 -0.04
CA LEU A 37 -17.68 -32.12 1.20
C LEU A 37 -16.62 -32.77 2.09
N PHE A 38 -16.59 -34.10 2.16
CA PHE A 38 -15.57 -34.83 2.90
C PHE A 38 -14.16 -34.61 2.33
N ALA A 39 -14.02 -34.68 1.00
CA ALA A 39 -12.77 -34.37 0.31
C ALA A 39 -12.34 -32.92 0.53
N PHE A 40 -13.28 -31.97 0.49
CA PHE A 40 -13.02 -30.56 0.77
C PHE A 40 -12.53 -30.32 2.21
N LEU A 41 -13.14 -30.97 3.20
CA LEU A 41 -12.72 -30.87 4.60
C LEU A 41 -11.34 -31.47 4.85
N ILE A 42 -10.99 -32.55 4.15
CA ILE A 42 -9.64 -33.15 4.19
C ILE A 42 -8.63 -32.25 3.48
N TRP A 43 -8.98 -31.70 2.32
CA TRP A 43 -8.12 -30.80 1.56
C TRP A 43 -7.79 -29.55 2.37
N ASN A 44 -8.79 -28.99 3.06
CA ASN A 44 -8.63 -27.80 3.89
C ASN A 44 -8.25 -28.12 5.36
N LYS A 45 -7.90 -29.37 5.68
CA LYS A 45 -7.61 -29.78 7.06
C LYS A 45 -6.51 -28.92 7.67
N ASP A 46 -5.51 -28.49 6.89
CA ASP A 46 -4.37 -27.73 7.39
C ASP A 46 -4.73 -26.26 7.65
N ILE A 47 -5.76 -25.74 6.98
CA ILE A 47 -6.36 -24.42 7.25
C ILE A 47 -7.22 -24.50 8.54
N ILE A 48 -8.01 -25.56 8.68
CA ILE A 48 -8.93 -25.77 9.82
C ILE A 48 -8.17 -26.19 11.09
N LEU A 49 -7.07 -26.95 10.95
CA LEU A 49 -6.23 -27.44 12.04
C LEU A 49 -5.04 -26.53 12.34
N LYS A 50 -4.74 -25.55 11.47
CA LYS A 50 -3.74 -24.54 11.82
C LYS A 50 -4.22 -23.88 13.11
N LYS A 51 -3.38 -24.05 14.13
CA LYS A 51 -3.26 -23.04 15.17
C LYS A 51 -3.05 -21.75 14.38
N GLU A 52 -4.00 -20.86 14.46
CA GLU A 52 -3.78 -19.44 14.53
C GLU A 52 -2.38 -19.20 15.16
N ASN A 53 -1.37 -19.16 14.30
CA ASN A 53 -0.48 -18.04 14.31
C ASN A 53 -1.26 -16.92 13.60
N THR A 54 -2.42 -16.54 14.14
CA THR A 54 -2.64 -15.13 14.32
C THR A 54 -1.37 -14.66 15.04
N PRO A 55 -0.75 -13.55 14.61
CA PRO A 55 0.00 -12.77 15.58
C PRO A 55 -0.92 -12.71 16.79
N THR A 56 -0.44 -13.12 17.97
CA THR A 56 -1.17 -12.88 19.23
C THR A 56 -1.90 -11.58 19.04
N GLN A 57 -3.24 -11.62 19.01
CA GLN A 57 -4.01 -10.39 19.03
C GLN A 57 -3.35 -9.63 20.18
N PRO A 58 -2.70 -8.48 19.91
CA PRO A 58 -1.98 -7.79 20.95
C PRO A 58 -2.97 -7.69 22.09
N SER A 59 -2.54 -8.13 23.27
CA SER A 59 -3.39 -8.12 24.46
C SER A 59 -4.18 -6.83 24.43
N ALA A 60 -5.50 -6.90 24.61
CA ALA A 60 -6.36 -5.72 24.51
C ALA A 60 -6.03 -4.61 25.53
N ASP A 61 -4.99 -4.83 26.34
CA ASP A 61 -4.30 -3.90 27.21
C ASP A 61 -3.21 -3.06 26.51
N HIS A 62 -3.03 -3.19 25.19
CA HIS A 62 -2.04 -2.45 24.40
C HIS A 62 -2.63 -1.74 23.19
N PHE A 63 -3.87 -1.26 23.32
CA PHE A 63 -4.42 -0.32 22.37
C PHE A 63 -4.24 1.09 22.92
N PRO A 64 -3.45 1.96 22.27
CA PRO A 64 -3.75 3.37 22.38
C PRO A 64 -5.19 3.55 21.89
N ASN A 65 -6.05 4.05 22.77
CA ASN A 65 -7.41 4.45 22.41
C ASN A 65 -7.37 5.28 21.11
N PHE A 66 -8.45 5.26 20.34
CA PHE A 66 -8.78 6.16 19.22
C PHE A 66 -8.88 7.66 19.63
N THR A 67 -8.14 8.04 20.67
CA THR A 67 -8.14 9.33 21.36
C THR A 67 -6.74 9.91 21.53
N LEU A 68 -5.68 9.24 21.05
CA LEU A 68 -4.35 9.85 21.07
C LEU A 68 -4.30 11.01 20.08
N THR A 69 -3.67 12.10 20.50
CA THR A 69 -3.24 13.15 19.57
C THR A 69 -2.09 12.66 18.70
N ASP A 70 -1.82 13.33 17.58
CA ASP A 70 -0.67 13.03 16.71
C ASP A 70 0.65 13.01 17.51
N GLU A 71 0.84 13.95 18.43
CA GLU A 71 2.02 14.03 19.31
C GLU A 71 2.13 12.82 20.24
N GLU A 72 1.01 12.35 20.79
CA GLU A 72 0.98 11.17 21.65
C GLU A 72 1.22 9.88 20.85
N HIS A 73 0.73 9.83 19.61
CA HIS A 73 0.96 8.72 18.70
C HIS A 73 2.43 8.64 18.27
N GLU A 74 3.05 9.76 17.93
CA GLU A 74 4.48 9.84 17.58
C GLU A 74 5.35 9.40 18.78
N ALA A 75 5.05 9.89 19.98
CA ALA A 75 5.74 9.47 21.19
C ALA A 75 5.55 7.96 21.48
N TYR A 76 4.37 7.40 21.21
CA TYR A 76 4.15 5.97 21.31
C TYR A 76 4.99 5.19 20.31
N ALA A 77 4.97 5.57 19.03
CA ALA A 77 5.71 4.92 17.96
C ALA A 77 7.22 4.93 18.22
N GLU A 78 7.78 6.05 18.71
CA GLU A 78 9.21 6.16 19.03
C GLU A 78 9.66 5.14 20.08
N ASN A 79 8.78 4.84 21.05
CA ASN A 79 9.08 3.93 22.14
C ASN A 79 8.75 2.45 21.85
N ASN A 80 7.80 2.19 20.94
CA ASN A 80 7.23 0.85 20.76
C ASN A 80 7.56 0.22 19.39
N TYR A 81 7.82 1.01 18.35
CA TYR A 81 8.09 0.48 17.02
C TYR A 81 9.59 0.31 16.76
N PRO A 82 9.99 -0.78 16.08
CA PRO A 82 11.37 -0.97 15.69
C PRO A 82 11.77 0.10 14.67
N LEU A 83 13.08 0.34 14.55
CA LEU A 83 13.60 1.14 13.45
C LEU A 83 13.32 0.43 12.12
N THR A 84 13.00 1.21 11.09
CA THR A 84 12.91 0.72 9.72
C THR A 84 14.21 0.05 9.30
N LYS A 85 14.11 -0.99 8.45
CA LYS A 85 15.28 -1.71 7.92
C LYS A 85 16.22 -0.75 7.21
N GLU A 86 17.51 -1.01 7.31
CA GLU A 86 18.53 -0.13 6.72
C GLU A 86 18.37 0.01 5.20
N ASP A 87 18.09 -1.10 4.49
CA ASP A 87 17.88 -1.05 3.03
C ASP A 87 16.70 -0.15 2.65
N GLU A 88 15.60 -0.20 3.41
CA GLU A 88 14.42 0.64 3.18
C GLU A 88 14.71 2.11 3.50
N LYS A 89 15.44 2.42 4.58
CA LYS A 89 15.91 3.78 4.86
C LYS A 89 16.78 4.32 3.73
N GLN A 90 17.72 3.52 3.23
CA GLN A 90 18.54 3.90 2.09
C GLN A 90 17.71 4.11 0.83
N GLY A 91 16.67 3.29 0.60
CA GLY A 91 15.69 3.51 -0.47
C GLY A 91 15.03 4.90 -0.39
N TYR A 92 14.48 5.27 0.76
CA TYR A 92 13.89 6.59 0.95
C TYR A 92 14.90 7.73 0.79
N ILE A 93 16.11 7.59 1.34
CA ILE A 93 17.18 8.60 1.22
C ILE A 93 17.62 8.78 -0.24
N GLU A 94 17.81 7.68 -0.98
CA GLU A 94 18.15 7.71 -2.39
C GLU A 94 17.04 8.37 -3.20
N LEU A 95 15.78 7.99 -2.96
CA LEU A 95 14.64 8.58 -3.66
C LEU A 95 14.55 10.09 -3.38
N ALA A 96 14.70 10.52 -2.13
CA ALA A 96 14.74 11.93 -1.76
C ALA A 96 15.89 12.67 -2.46
N LYS A 97 17.08 12.07 -2.55
CA LYS A 97 18.24 12.67 -3.23
C LYS A 97 18.02 12.84 -4.74
N LEU A 98 17.35 11.88 -5.37
CA LEU A 98 17.06 11.90 -6.81
C LEU A 98 15.96 12.90 -7.16
N CYS A 99 14.99 13.11 -6.26
CA CYS A 99 13.76 13.83 -6.58
C CYS A 99 13.61 15.20 -5.90
N THR A 100 14.48 15.58 -4.96
CA THR A 100 14.35 16.84 -4.21
C THR A 100 15.64 17.65 -4.18
N LEU A 101 15.55 18.93 -3.83
CA LEU A 101 16.71 19.81 -3.70
C LEU A 101 17.54 19.53 -2.44
N PRO A 102 18.86 19.83 -2.43
CA PRO A 102 19.72 19.63 -1.26
C PRO A 102 19.16 20.21 0.04
N LYS A 103 18.56 21.40 -0.02
CA LYS A 103 17.92 22.03 1.16
C LYS A 103 16.76 21.19 1.72
N THR A 104 15.98 20.54 0.85
CA THR A 104 14.90 19.63 1.27
C THR A 104 15.49 18.34 1.83
N GLN A 105 16.58 17.84 1.23
CA GLN A 105 17.29 16.65 1.70
C GLN A 105 17.86 16.85 3.12
N GLU A 106 18.36 18.05 3.45
CA GLU A 106 18.84 18.39 4.80
C GLU A 106 17.77 18.22 5.88
N GLN A 107 16.49 18.37 5.52
CA GLN A 107 15.35 18.11 6.42
C GLN A 107 14.91 16.65 6.38
N LEU A 108 14.83 16.05 5.18
CA LEU A 108 14.31 14.69 5.00
C LEU A 108 15.25 13.60 5.53
N VAL A 109 16.56 13.74 5.32
CA VAL A 109 17.52 12.69 5.68
C VAL A 109 17.52 12.41 7.19
N PRO A 110 17.61 13.42 8.10
CA PRO A 110 17.54 13.16 9.53
C PRO A 110 16.22 12.52 9.98
N PHE A 111 15.10 12.88 9.34
CA PHE A 111 13.80 12.24 9.58
C PHE A 111 13.84 10.76 9.20
N ILE A 112 14.31 10.44 7.98
CA ILE A 112 14.39 9.07 7.47
C ILE A 112 15.38 8.21 8.29
N GLU A 113 16.49 8.78 8.74
CA GLU A 113 17.47 8.08 9.59
C GLU A 113 16.85 7.59 10.91
N ASN A 114 15.85 8.32 11.43
CA ASN A 114 15.13 7.97 12.66
C ASN A 114 13.78 7.28 12.42
N LEU A 115 13.45 6.97 11.15
CA LEU A 115 12.18 6.37 10.76
C LEU A 115 11.96 5.02 11.45
N ARG A 116 10.72 4.84 11.92
CA ARG A 116 10.21 3.60 12.50
C ARG A 116 9.44 2.79 11.47
N ASP A 117 9.39 1.48 11.67
CA ASP A 117 8.59 0.59 10.85
C ASP A 117 7.11 0.67 11.28
N TYR A 118 6.26 1.23 10.43
CA TYR A 118 4.83 1.39 10.67
C TYR A 118 3.98 0.29 9.98
N SER A 119 4.60 -0.81 9.53
CA SER A 119 3.87 -1.88 8.82
C SER A 119 2.81 -2.60 9.66
N GLU A 120 2.92 -2.53 10.99
CA GLU A 120 1.95 -3.10 11.95
C GLU A 120 1.13 -1.99 12.65
N ASP A 121 1.24 -0.74 12.18
CA ASP A 121 0.55 0.41 12.76
C ASP A 121 -0.90 0.47 12.29
N GLU A 122 -1.86 0.50 13.21
CA GLU A 122 -3.29 0.53 12.84
C GLU A 122 -3.76 1.91 12.32
N TYR A 123 -2.98 2.98 12.53
CA TYR A 123 -3.34 4.32 12.05
C TYR A 123 -2.81 4.61 10.65
N HIS A 124 -1.51 4.38 10.42
CA HIS A 124 -0.83 4.63 9.15
C HIS A 124 -0.83 3.41 8.24
N TYR A 125 -0.96 2.19 8.76
CA TYR A 125 -0.91 0.91 8.04
C TYR A 125 0.44 0.57 7.37
N THR A 126 1.20 1.57 6.91
CA THR A 126 2.49 1.38 6.25
C THR A 126 3.46 2.51 6.62
N THR A 127 4.75 2.20 6.54
CA THR A 127 5.81 3.21 6.66
C THR A 127 5.71 4.30 5.58
N LEU A 128 5.27 3.95 4.37
CA LEU A 128 5.09 4.91 3.27
C LEU A 128 4.02 5.95 3.60
N ASN A 129 2.89 5.53 4.18
CA ASN A 129 1.82 6.43 4.58
C ASN A 129 2.28 7.40 5.68
N TYR A 130 3.05 6.91 6.65
CA TYR A 130 3.65 7.79 7.67
C TYR A 130 4.63 8.81 7.05
N VAL A 131 5.45 8.38 6.08
CA VAL A 131 6.32 9.30 5.33
C VAL A 131 5.49 10.36 4.58
N MET A 132 4.41 9.98 3.90
CA MET A 132 3.55 10.93 3.20
C MET A 132 2.84 11.92 4.15
N ASP A 133 2.38 11.46 5.31
CA ASP A 133 1.80 12.33 6.35
C ASP A 133 2.84 13.35 6.85
N TYR A 134 4.07 12.91 7.11
CA TYR A 134 5.17 13.81 7.47
C TYR A 134 5.45 14.86 6.37
N LEU A 135 5.44 14.45 5.10
CA LEU A 135 5.65 15.35 3.97
C LEU A 135 4.57 16.43 3.89
N ASP A 136 3.28 16.07 4.05
CA ASP A 136 2.19 17.06 4.05
C ASP A 136 2.27 18.00 5.26
N LYS A 137 2.48 17.47 6.47
CA LYS A 137 2.64 18.27 7.69
C LYS A 137 3.80 19.25 7.58
N SER A 138 4.90 18.81 6.97
CA SER A 138 6.11 19.61 6.75
C SER A 138 6.05 20.52 5.52
N LYS A 139 4.97 20.44 4.73
CA LYS A 139 4.79 21.18 3.46
C LYS A 139 5.93 20.95 2.47
N ILE A 140 6.36 19.69 2.37
CA ILE A 140 7.38 19.23 1.42
C ILE A 140 6.69 18.55 0.23
N HIS A 141 6.78 19.17 -0.95
CA HIS A 141 6.28 18.60 -2.19
C HIS A 141 7.28 17.58 -2.76
N PHE A 142 7.11 16.31 -2.40
CA PHE A 142 7.97 15.22 -2.86
C PHE A 142 7.16 14.01 -3.36
N ILE A 143 6.50 13.28 -2.46
CA ILE A 143 5.61 12.16 -2.78
C ILE A 143 4.20 12.58 -2.38
N THR A 144 3.21 12.29 -3.24
CA THR A 144 1.80 12.54 -2.96
C THR A 144 0.95 11.32 -3.32
N ALA A 145 -0.21 11.19 -2.70
CA ALA A 145 -1.23 10.22 -3.06
C ALA A 145 -2.44 10.98 -3.62
N LEU A 146 -2.99 10.50 -4.74
CA LEU A 146 -4.23 11.01 -5.33
C LEU A 146 -5.26 9.88 -5.38
N ASP A 147 -6.44 10.09 -4.80
CA ASP A 147 -7.57 9.18 -4.99
C ASP A 147 -7.89 9.05 -6.50
N TRP A 148 -8.32 7.88 -6.97
CA TRP A 148 -8.66 7.71 -8.38
C TRP A 148 -9.78 8.65 -8.87
N LYS A 149 -10.64 9.14 -7.98
CA LYS A 149 -11.69 10.13 -8.25
C LYS A 149 -11.24 11.57 -8.00
N GLU A 150 -9.99 11.78 -7.61
CA GLU A 150 -9.45 13.10 -7.35
C GLU A 150 -9.55 13.99 -8.59
N GLU A 151 -9.78 15.28 -8.37
CA GLU A 151 -9.89 16.28 -9.43
C GLU A 151 -8.54 16.46 -10.15
N ILE A 152 -8.58 16.70 -11.47
CA ILE A 152 -7.37 16.92 -12.29
C ILE A 152 -6.60 18.16 -11.80
N GLU A 153 -7.30 19.14 -11.25
CA GLU A 153 -6.75 20.33 -10.62
C GLU A 153 -5.74 20.00 -9.49
N SER A 154 -5.95 18.93 -8.73
CA SER A 154 -5.03 18.50 -7.67
C SER A 154 -3.70 18.02 -8.26
N LEU A 155 -3.75 17.23 -9.33
CA LEU A 155 -2.55 16.82 -10.09
C LEU A 155 -1.84 18.03 -10.71
N GLU A 156 -2.61 18.94 -11.32
CA GLU A 156 -2.07 20.17 -11.92
C GLU A 156 -1.34 21.02 -10.88
N TRP A 157 -1.96 21.22 -9.71
CA TRP A 157 -1.40 21.97 -8.60
C TRP A 157 -0.12 21.33 -8.07
N PHE A 158 -0.14 20.02 -7.83
CA PHE A 158 1.03 19.29 -7.35
C PHE A 158 2.21 19.41 -8.32
N LEU A 159 2.00 19.13 -9.61
CA LEU A 159 3.05 19.19 -10.62
C LEU A 159 3.57 20.61 -10.82
N THR A 160 2.69 21.62 -10.85
CA THR A 160 3.11 23.03 -10.93
C THR A 160 4.00 23.41 -9.76
N THR A 161 3.64 22.96 -8.57
CA THR A 161 4.37 23.27 -7.34
C THR A 161 5.74 22.60 -7.33
N ILE A 162 5.83 21.30 -7.64
CA ILE A 162 7.12 20.60 -7.74
C ILE A 162 8.03 21.20 -8.82
N LEU A 163 7.49 21.51 -10.00
CA LEU A 163 8.27 22.11 -11.09
C LEU A 163 8.91 23.43 -10.64
N GLN A 164 8.17 24.24 -9.88
CA GLN A 164 8.66 25.50 -9.35
C GLN A 164 9.64 25.31 -8.20
N ASP A 165 9.27 24.54 -7.18
CA ASP A 165 10.00 24.41 -5.92
C ASP A 165 11.29 23.60 -6.08
N THR A 166 11.26 22.54 -6.89
CA THR A 166 12.39 21.61 -7.04
C THR A 166 13.19 21.85 -8.31
N TYR A 167 12.51 22.09 -9.43
CA TYR A 167 13.16 22.17 -10.75
C TYR A 167 13.35 23.60 -11.24
N ASN A 168 12.86 24.60 -10.48
CA ASN A 168 12.89 26.02 -10.83
C ASN A 168 12.45 26.27 -12.28
N THR A 169 11.37 25.62 -12.69
CA THR A 169 10.85 25.68 -14.04
C THR A 169 9.32 25.79 -14.04
N THR A 170 8.77 26.24 -15.16
CA THR A 170 7.33 26.29 -15.38
C THR A 170 7.05 25.68 -16.74
N LEU A 171 6.06 24.81 -16.80
CA LEU A 171 5.65 24.15 -18.04
C LEU A 171 4.17 24.42 -18.32
N PRO A 172 3.76 24.49 -19.60
CA PRO A 172 2.37 24.62 -19.97
C PRO A 172 1.68 23.26 -19.78
N LEU A 173 1.46 22.88 -18.53
CA LEU A 173 0.75 21.65 -18.19
C LEU A 173 -0.69 21.70 -18.74
N PRO A 174 -1.27 20.55 -19.11
CA PRO A 174 -2.69 20.46 -19.41
C PRO A 174 -3.52 21.06 -18.28
N LYS A 175 -4.67 21.64 -18.63
CA LYS A 175 -5.63 22.18 -17.66
C LYS A 175 -6.79 21.23 -17.52
N ALA A 176 -7.38 21.14 -16.33
CA ALA A 176 -8.58 20.33 -16.10
C ALA A 176 -9.72 20.65 -17.08
N SER A 177 -9.84 21.92 -17.49
CA SER A 177 -10.80 22.38 -18.51
C SER A 177 -10.58 21.82 -19.93
N SER A 178 -9.46 21.14 -20.17
CA SER A 178 -9.16 20.43 -21.42
C SER A 178 -9.84 19.07 -21.50
N TYR A 179 -10.36 18.57 -20.37
CA TYR A 179 -11.00 17.28 -20.23
C TYR A 179 -12.51 17.42 -19.97
N ASP A 180 -13.23 16.30 -19.94
CA ASP A 180 -14.65 16.29 -19.60
C ASP A 180 -14.88 16.82 -18.17
N LYS A 181 -16.00 17.49 -17.94
CA LYS A 181 -16.33 18.13 -16.64
C LYS A 181 -16.41 17.18 -15.43
N ARG A 182 -16.41 15.86 -15.68
CA ARG A 182 -16.45 14.81 -14.66
C ARG A 182 -15.22 13.90 -14.73
N ALA A 183 -14.22 14.28 -15.52
CA ALA A 183 -12.97 13.55 -15.58
C ALA A 183 -12.22 13.74 -14.26
N SER A 184 -11.79 12.64 -13.67
CA SER A 184 -10.84 12.60 -12.56
C SER A 184 -9.44 12.32 -13.10
N VAL A 185 -8.46 12.26 -12.22
CA VAL A 185 -7.09 11.84 -12.55
C VAL A 185 -7.02 10.45 -13.18
N SER A 186 -7.99 9.56 -12.90
CA SER A 186 -8.07 8.23 -13.52
C SER A 186 -8.71 8.22 -14.92
N TYR A 187 -9.08 9.37 -15.49
CA TYR A 187 -9.65 9.41 -16.83
C TYR A 187 -8.58 9.12 -17.89
N ASP A 188 -9.00 8.53 -19.01
CA ASP A 188 -8.09 8.09 -20.07
C ASP A 188 -7.12 9.21 -20.49
N ASN A 189 -5.83 8.85 -20.56
CA ASN A 189 -4.72 9.70 -20.99
C ASN A 189 -4.36 10.88 -20.09
N VAL A 190 -5.04 11.12 -18.96
CA VAL A 190 -4.72 12.27 -18.09
C VAL A 190 -3.26 12.22 -17.66
N PHE A 191 -2.81 11.13 -17.03
CA PHE A 191 -1.40 11.04 -16.62
C PHE A 191 -0.43 11.09 -17.82
N GLN A 192 -0.74 10.42 -18.94
CA GLN A 192 0.10 10.44 -20.14
C GLN A 192 0.25 11.85 -20.74
N ASP A 193 -0.82 12.64 -20.76
CA ASP A 193 -0.84 13.98 -21.33
C ASP A 193 0.03 14.94 -20.50
N PHE A 194 -0.07 14.85 -19.17
CA PHE A 194 0.82 15.59 -18.27
C PHE A 194 2.27 15.12 -18.40
N ASP A 195 2.52 13.81 -18.41
CA ASP A 195 3.87 13.24 -18.50
C ASP A 195 4.56 13.58 -19.82
N THR A 196 3.81 13.61 -20.93
CA THR A 196 4.31 14.04 -22.25
C THR A 196 4.86 15.46 -22.22
N VAL A 197 4.31 16.35 -21.39
CA VAL A 197 4.84 17.71 -21.21
C VAL A 197 6.13 17.70 -20.38
N LEU A 198 6.18 16.92 -19.29
CA LEU A 198 7.37 16.76 -18.45
C LEU A 198 8.55 16.18 -19.23
N ASN A 199 8.30 15.16 -20.04
CA ASN A 199 9.31 14.43 -20.81
C ASN A 199 10.08 15.34 -21.78
N LYS A 200 9.45 16.41 -22.28
CA LYS A 200 10.11 17.43 -23.13
C LYS A 200 11.23 18.18 -22.39
N LYS A 201 11.29 18.10 -21.06
CA LYS A 201 12.35 18.65 -20.19
C LYS A 201 13.21 17.57 -19.53
N GLY A 202 13.06 16.32 -19.95
CA GLY A 202 13.77 15.19 -19.34
C GLY A 202 13.30 14.90 -17.91
N LEU A 203 12.07 15.27 -17.56
CA LEU A 203 11.40 14.93 -16.30
C LEU A 203 10.27 13.93 -16.57
N GLN A 204 9.91 13.10 -15.61
CA GLN A 204 8.76 12.20 -15.70
C GLN A 204 8.11 11.98 -14.33
N MET A 205 6.83 11.59 -14.36
CA MET A 205 6.13 11.06 -13.20
C MET A 205 6.54 9.61 -12.96
N GLY A 206 6.99 9.34 -11.74
CA GLY A 206 7.18 8.01 -11.19
C GLY A 206 6.03 7.66 -10.26
N PHE A 207 5.58 6.41 -10.31
CA PHE A 207 4.52 5.90 -9.46
C PHE A 207 5.03 4.76 -8.59
N ILE A 208 4.54 4.73 -7.36
CA ILE A 208 4.76 3.67 -6.38
C ILE A 208 3.51 2.79 -6.38
N ASP A 209 3.65 1.54 -6.80
CA ASP A 209 2.56 0.57 -6.82
C ASP A 209 2.29 0.08 -5.40
N THR A 210 1.31 0.69 -4.76
CA THR A 210 0.79 0.31 -3.44
C THR A 210 -0.32 -0.75 -3.52
N GLU A 211 -0.69 -1.19 -4.73
CA GLU A 211 -1.83 -2.10 -4.98
C GLU A 211 -3.17 -1.57 -4.42
N SER A 212 -3.26 -0.26 -4.19
CA SER A 212 -4.44 0.47 -3.72
C SER A 212 -5.22 1.12 -4.88
N ASP A 213 -6.36 1.74 -4.57
CA ASP A 213 -7.12 2.58 -5.51
C ASP A 213 -6.63 4.04 -5.56
N GLU A 214 -5.50 4.33 -4.91
CA GLU A 214 -4.81 5.62 -4.95
C GLU A 214 -3.58 5.57 -5.86
N TYR A 215 -3.29 6.70 -6.52
CA TYR A 215 -2.06 6.91 -7.27
C TYR A 215 -1.02 7.58 -6.38
N VAL A 216 -0.05 6.81 -5.89
CA VAL A 216 1.11 7.37 -5.18
C VAL A 216 2.20 7.74 -6.17
N LEU A 217 2.55 9.01 -6.27
CA LEU A 217 3.41 9.52 -7.32
C LEU A 217 4.38 10.61 -6.86
N PHE A 218 5.43 10.79 -7.67
CA PHE A 218 6.49 11.79 -7.50
C PHE A 218 7.08 12.16 -8.88
N VAL A 219 7.94 13.17 -8.94
CA VAL A 219 8.60 13.60 -10.19
C VAL A 219 10.11 13.44 -10.08
N HIS A 220 10.71 12.82 -11.09
CA HIS A 220 12.16 12.64 -11.18
C HIS A 220 12.67 12.91 -12.60
N LYS A 221 14.00 12.94 -12.77
CA LYS A 221 14.60 13.04 -14.11
C LYS A 221 14.53 11.69 -14.81
N THR A 222 14.22 11.71 -16.10
CA THR A 222 14.23 10.55 -17.01
C THR A 222 15.56 9.79 -16.99
N ILE A 223 16.69 10.49 -16.91
CA ILE A 223 18.02 9.86 -16.85
C ILE A 223 18.26 9.03 -15.58
N ASP A 224 17.51 9.31 -14.52
CA ASP A 224 17.64 8.69 -13.21
C ASP A 224 16.67 7.51 -13.02
N GLU A 225 15.94 7.08 -14.07
CA GLU A 225 14.84 6.09 -13.97
C GLU A 225 15.25 4.77 -13.29
N GLU A 226 16.36 4.16 -13.69
CA GLU A 226 16.77 2.89 -13.06
C GLU A 226 17.19 3.08 -11.59
N ALA A 227 17.84 4.19 -11.25
CA ALA A 227 18.19 4.49 -9.87
C ALA A 227 16.95 4.74 -9.00
N VAL A 228 15.94 5.40 -9.57
CA VAL A 228 14.64 5.61 -8.92
C VAL A 228 13.92 4.29 -8.70
N LYS A 229 13.88 3.42 -9.72
CA LYS A 229 13.24 2.11 -9.63
C LYS A 229 13.90 1.23 -8.57
N ASP A 230 15.23 1.23 -8.50
CA ASP A 230 15.98 0.55 -7.45
C ASP A 230 15.65 1.10 -6.06
N ALA A 231 15.55 2.43 -5.91
CA ALA A 231 15.18 3.08 -4.66
C ALA A 231 13.74 2.73 -4.23
N VAL A 232 12.78 2.73 -5.17
CA VAL A 232 11.39 2.30 -4.93
C VAL A 232 11.33 0.82 -4.54
N HIS A 233 12.16 -0.02 -5.16
CA HIS A 233 12.24 -1.44 -4.80
C HIS A 233 12.75 -1.64 -3.38
N LYS A 234 13.76 -0.87 -2.96
CA LYS A 234 14.32 -0.91 -1.61
C LYS A 234 13.29 -0.55 -0.53
N ILE A 235 12.37 0.37 -0.83
CA ILE A 235 11.27 0.70 0.10
C ILE A 235 10.11 -0.30 0.07
N GLY A 236 10.23 -1.40 -0.67
CA GLY A 236 9.29 -2.53 -0.65
C GLY A 236 8.19 -2.48 -1.72
N TYR A 237 8.26 -1.54 -2.67
CA TYR A 237 7.21 -1.34 -3.67
C TYR A 237 7.71 -1.55 -5.10
N ARG A 238 6.79 -1.63 -6.06
CA ARG A 238 7.12 -1.65 -7.49
C ARG A 238 7.02 -0.25 -8.07
N TYR A 239 7.92 0.06 -9.00
CA TYR A 239 7.89 1.29 -9.77
C TYR A 239 7.15 1.07 -11.10
N PHE A 240 6.37 2.05 -11.50
CA PHE A 240 5.87 2.19 -12.87
C PHE A 240 5.79 3.67 -13.26
N ASN A 241 5.61 3.93 -14.56
CA ASN A 241 5.48 5.28 -15.10
C ASN A 241 4.10 5.45 -15.77
N ALA A 242 3.80 6.66 -16.22
CA ALA A 242 2.50 7.00 -16.80
C ALA A 242 2.13 6.17 -18.05
N SER A 243 3.09 5.53 -18.72
CA SER A 243 2.79 4.68 -19.89
C SER A 243 2.14 3.33 -19.54
N ALA A 244 2.13 2.96 -18.26
CA ALA A 244 1.55 1.72 -17.75
C ALA A 244 0.14 1.87 -17.14
N ILE A 245 -0.39 3.10 -17.08
CA ILE A 245 -1.73 3.43 -16.58
C ILE A 245 -2.71 3.48 -17.75
#